data_AF-A0A7X4DPT6-F1
#
_entry.id   AF-A0A7X4DPT6-F1
#
_cell.length_a   1.000
_cell.length_b   1.000
_cell.length_c   1.000
_cell.angle_alpha   90.00
_cell.angle_beta   90.00
_cell.angle_gamma   90.00
#
_symmetry.space_group_name_H-M   'P 1'
#
loop_
_entity.id
_entity.type
_entity.pdbx_description
1 polymer ?
#
loop_
_entity_poly.entity_id
_entity_poly.type
_entity_poly.pdbx_seq_one_letter_code
_entity_poly.pdbx_strand_id
1 'polypeptide(L)'
;MPVPAPVLTPPFNTVRLSHACLNVADLEASRHFYVDTLGLQVTDETAGHIYLRAMEERGHHCLILRKSGNPGTVEFLSFKVLSEEDLDRADAHFRSGGRSTEWVERAHQGRTLAIADNLGTPIEFYHQMDRLPWIHQQYALYRGVKPLRIDHCNLFSTDVDASAAFYSDFGFRVTEYTEDEDTGRLWAAWMHRKGGVHDIA
;
A
#
# COMPACT_ATOMS: atom_id res chain seq x y z
N MET A 1 -21.38 -13.97 -11.36
CA MET A 1 -20.06 -13.52 -11.83
C MET A 1 -19.12 -13.63 -10.65
N PRO A 2 -17.87 -14.09 -10.85
CA PRO A 2 -16.90 -14.23 -9.77
C PRO A 2 -16.50 -12.87 -9.18
N VAL A 3 -16.67 -11.79 -9.97
CA VAL A 3 -16.46 -10.41 -9.51
C VAL A 3 -17.54 -9.99 -8.50
N PRO A 4 -17.16 -9.56 -7.27
CA PRO A 4 -18.10 -9.06 -6.27
C PRO A 4 -18.86 -7.80 -6.74
N ALA A 5 -20.11 -7.66 -6.29
CA ALA A 5 -20.86 -6.43 -6.53
C ALA A 5 -20.18 -5.23 -5.81
N PRO A 6 -20.13 -4.04 -6.42
CA PRO A 6 -19.52 -2.87 -5.78
C PRO A 6 -20.20 -2.47 -4.47
N VAL A 7 -19.42 -2.31 -3.40
CA VAL A 7 -19.90 -1.67 -2.16
C VAL A 7 -19.91 -0.15 -2.37
N LEU A 8 -21.11 0.43 -2.49
CA LEU A 8 -21.29 1.86 -2.73
C LEU A 8 -20.98 2.71 -1.48
N THR A 9 -21.30 2.17 -0.31
CA THR A 9 -21.09 2.80 1.00
C THR A 9 -20.23 1.89 1.85
N PRO A 10 -18.88 1.97 1.75
CA PRO A 10 -18.01 1.06 2.48
C PRO A 10 -18.04 1.32 3.99
N PRO A 11 -17.70 0.31 4.81
CA PRO A 11 -17.69 0.38 6.26
C PRO A 11 -16.74 1.44 6.81
N PHE A 12 -15.70 1.79 6.07
CA PHE A 12 -14.79 2.92 6.30
C PHE A 12 -14.20 3.38 4.95
N ASN A 13 -13.63 4.58 4.89
CA ASN A 13 -13.18 5.16 3.62
C ASN A 13 -11.66 5.05 3.43
N THR A 14 -11.23 4.01 2.70
CA THR A 14 -9.88 3.92 2.15
C THR A 14 -9.73 4.87 0.96
N VAL A 15 -8.68 5.72 0.98
CA VAL A 15 -8.40 6.74 -0.03
C VAL A 15 -7.54 6.19 -1.15
N ARG A 16 -6.38 5.60 -0.82
CA ARG A 16 -5.39 5.09 -1.79
C ARG A 16 -4.34 4.21 -1.12
N LEU A 17 -3.59 3.45 -1.92
CA LEU A 17 -2.27 2.96 -1.51
C LEU A 17 -1.37 4.15 -1.21
N SER A 18 -0.67 4.10 -0.09
CA SER A 18 0.21 5.18 0.34
C SER A 18 1.69 4.83 0.30
N HIS A 19 2.06 3.68 0.83
CA HIS A 19 3.45 3.27 0.92
C HIS A 19 3.57 1.77 1.19
N ALA A 20 4.78 1.25 0.99
CA ALA A 20 5.15 -0.11 1.34
C ALA A 20 6.46 -0.12 2.12
N CYS A 21 6.63 -1.10 3.00
CA CYS A 21 7.92 -1.39 3.64
C CYS A 21 8.45 -2.72 3.10
N LEU A 22 9.64 -2.68 2.50
CA LEU A 22 10.30 -3.84 1.91
C LEU A 22 11.46 -4.29 2.79
N ASN A 23 11.52 -5.59 3.05
CA ASN A 23 12.64 -6.21 3.75
C ASN A 23 13.79 -6.44 2.76
N VAL A 24 14.95 -5.89 3.08
CA VAL A 24 16.17 -5.98 2.25
C VAL A 24 17.33 -6.57 3.03
N ALA A 25 18.22 -7.28 2.35
CA ALA A 25 19.40 -7.91 2.96
C ALA A 25 20.49 -6.87 3.26
N ASP A 26 20.67 -5.94 2.33
CA ASP A 26 21.71 -4.92 2.32
C ASP A 26 21.08 -3.56 2.00
N LEU A 27 21.13 -2.64 2.96
CA LEU A 27 20.58 -1.29 2.78
C LEU A 27 21.39 -0.45 1.81
N GLU A 28 22.71 -0.62 1.77
CA GLU A 28 23.58 0.18 0.90
C GLU A 28 23.35 -0.19 -0.56
N ALA A 29 23.34 -1.49 -0.87
CA ALA A 29 23.00 -1.98 -2.20
C ALA A 29 21.59 -1.56 -2.62
N SER A 30 20.62 -1.68 -1.71
CA SER A 30 19.23 -1.27 -2.00
C SER A 30 19.12 0.24 -2.22
N ARG A 31 19.83 1.05 -1.43
CA ARG A 31 19.90 2.50 -1.59
C ARG A 31 20.44 2.86 -2.97
N HIS A 32 21.52 2.21 -3.41
CA HIS A 32 22.10 2.45 -4.72
C HIS A 32 21.06 2.23 -5.85
N PHE A 33 20.26 1.18 -5.73
CA PHE A 33 19.19 0.92 -6.68
C PHE A 33 18.06 1.97 -6.60
N TYR A 34 17.45 2.16 -5.44
CA TYR A 34 16.25 3.00 -5.33
C TYR A 34 16.53 4.50 -5.40
N VAL A 35 17.69 4.95 -4.93
CA VAL A 35 18.09 6.36 -4.90
C VAL A 35 18.89 6.72 -6.13
N ASP A 36 20.00 6.03 -6.38
CA ASP A 36 20.95 6.47 -7.43
C ASP A 36 20.50 6.05 -8.82
N THR A 37 19.89 4.85 -8.95
CA THR A 37 19.40 4.34 -10.24
C THR A 37 17.98 4.81 -10.55
N LEU A 38 17.03 4.59 -9.64
CA LEU A 38 15.62 4.98 -9.85
C LEU A 38 15.35 6.46 -9.56
N GLY A 39 16.11 7.11 -8.68
CA GLY A 39 15.94 8.54 -8.41
C GLY A 39 14.90 8.90 -7.35
N LEU A 40 14.49 7.97 -6.48
CA LEU A 40 13.69 8.30 -5.30
C LEU A 40 14.50 9.18 -4.34
N GLN A 41 13.82 10.06 -3.61
CA GLN A 41 14.47 10.95 -2.66
C GLN A 41 14.48 10.34 -1.27
N VAL A 42 15.65 10.32 -0.65
CA VAL A 42 15.79 10.01 0.76
C VAL A 42 15.14 11.11 1.59
N THR A 43 14.28 10.72 2.53
CA THR A 43 13.62 11.64 3.45
C THR A 43 14.07 11.49 4.88
N ASP A 44 14.43 10.27 5.29
CA ASP A 44 15.12 9.98 6.55
C ASP A 44 15.91 8.67 6.42
N GLU A 45 16.95 8.51 7.24
CA GLU A 45 17.79 7.31 7.29
C GLU A 45 18.19 6.96 8.73
N THR A 46 18.12 5.68 9.05
CA THR A 46 18.64 5.11 10.30
C THR A 46 19.55 3.92 9.98
N ALA A 47 20.20 3.34 10.99
CA ALA A 47 21.00 2.13 10.79
C ALA A 47 20.20 0.93 10.24
N GLY A 48 18.87 0.93 10.42
CA GLY A 48 18.00 -0.18 10.00
C GLY A 48 16.99 0.15 8.91
N HIS A 49 16.81 1.43 8.55
CA HIS A 49 15.77 1.87 7.62
C HIS A 49 16.21 3.02 6.72
N ILE A 50 15.71 3.03 5.49
CA ILE A 50 15.78 4.17 4.57
C ILE A 50 14.35 4.52 4.15
N TYR A 51 13.96 5.77 4.37
CA TYR A 51 12.65 6.30 3.98
C TYR A 51 12.78 7.07 2.68
N LEU A 52 11.92 6.74 1.72
CA LEU A 52 12.01 7.21 0.34
C LEU A 52 10.69 7.84 -0.10
N ARG A 53 10.75 8.96 -0.82
CA ARG A 53 9.59 9.60 -1.45
C ARG A 53 9.80 9.85 -2.94
N ALA A 54 8.71 9.74 -3.70
CA ALA A 54 8.65 10.15 -5.09
C ALA A 54 8.40 11.67 -5.23
N MET A 55 8.59 12.22 -6.43
CA MET A 55 8.67 13.68 -6.66
C MET A 55 7.39 14.45 -6.29
N GLU A 56 6.22 13.85 -6.51
CA GLU A 56 4.93 14.48 -6.25
C GLU A 56 4.30 14.03 -4.92
N GLU A 57 5.01 13.21 -4.14
CA GLU A 57 4.52 12.76 -2.84
C GLU A 57 4.52 13.92 -1.83
N ARG A 58 3.39 14.01 -1.10
CA ARG A 58 3.16 15.02 -0.06
C ARG A 58 3.45 14.48 1.35
N GLY A 59 3.34 13.16 1.53
CA GLY A 59 3.72 12.50 2.78
C GLY A 59 5.24 12.36 2.90
N HIS A 60 5.67 11.97 4.09
CA HIS A 60 7.08 11.75 4.40
C HIS A 60 7.74 10.70 3.50
N HIS A 61 7.02 9.64 3.13
CA HIS A 61 7.56 8.55 2.34
C HIS A 61 6.45 7.84 1.54
N CYS A 62 6.84 7.19 0.45
CA CYS A 62 6.03 6.23 -0.29
C CYS A 62 6.68 4.84 -0.37
N LEU A 63 7.93 4.71 0.07
CA LEU A 63 8.64 3.44 0.16
C LEU A 63 9.58 3.47 1.36
N ILE A 64 9.63 2.37 2.10
CA ILE A 64 10.58 2.16 3.20
C ILE A 64 11.40 0.91 2.86
N LEU A 65 12.72 1.00 3.03
CA LEU A 65 13.62 -0.15 2.94
C LEU A 65 14.06 -0.48 4.36
N ARG A 66 13.85 -1.72 4.80
CA ARG A 66 14.21 -2.19 6.14
C ARG A 66 15.23 -3.31 6.05
N LYS A 67 16.36 -3.19 6.76
CA LYS A 67 17.30 -4.30 6.87
C LYS A 67 16.67 -5.45 7.64
N SER A 68 16.64 -6.64 7.06
CA SER A 68 15.96 -7.79 7.65
C SER A 68 16.64 -9.11 7.30
N GLY A 69 16.46 -10.11 8.16
CA GLY A 69 16.89 -11.50 7.93
C GLY A 69 16.02 -12.24 6.90
N ASN A 70 14.88 -11.66 6.49
CA ASN A 70 13.96 -12.23 5.49
C ASN A 70 13.84 -11.31 4.26
N PRO A 71 14.94 -11.10 3.51
CA PRO A 71 14.94 -10.17 2.38
C PRO A 71 14.04 -10.64 1.24
N GLY A 72 13.56 -9.69 0.42
CA GLY A 72 12.67 -9.99 -0.71
C GLY A 72 11.21 -10.21 -0.30
N THR A 73 10.87 -9.92 0.96
CA THR A 73 9.50 -9.94 1.47
C THR A 73 8.99 -8.52 1.71
N VAL A 74 7.66 -8.39 1.79
CA VAL A 74 7.00 -7.16 2.21
C VAL A 74 6.81 -7.23 3.73
N GLU A 75 7.29 -6.23 4.45
CA GLU A 75 7.01 -6.09 5.88
C GLU A 75 5.55 -5.64 6.10
N PHE A 76 5.08 -4.68 5.30
CA PHE A 76 3.67 -4.29 5.21
C PHE A 76 3.37 -3.44 3.96
N LEU A 77 2.10 -3.47 3.54
CA LEU A 77 1.50 -2.50 2.62
C LEU A 77 0.58 -1.57 3.39
N SER A 78 0.65 -0.25 3.15
CA SER A 78 -0.12 0.70 3.94
C SER A 78 -1.03 1.58 3.08
N PHE A 79 -2.30 1.60 3.46
CA PHE A 79 -3.34 2.41 2.84
C PHE A 79 -3.68 3.63 3.69
N LYS A 80 -3.89 4.77 3.02
CA LYS A 80 -4.39 5.97 3.69
C LYS A 80 -5.91 5.89 3.82
N VAL A 81 -6.46 6.14 5.01
CA VAL A 81 -7.90 6.36 5.22
C VAL A 81 -8.25 7.84 5.32
N LEU A 82 -9.53 8.16 5.08
CA LEU A 82 -10.00 9.54 4.98
C LEU A 82 -9.89 10.31 6.29
N SER A 83 -10.09 9.67 7.45
CA SER A 83 -10.07 10.31 8.77
C SER A 83 -9.59 9.38 9.88
N GLU A 84 -9.33 9.92 11.08
CA GLU A 84 -9.06 9.12 12.29
C GLU A 84 -10.25 8.23 12.66
N GLU A 85 -11.48 8.70 12.45
CA GLU A 85 -12.70 7.91 12.69
C GLU A 85 -12.78 6.71 11.74
N ASP A 86 -12.27 6.84 10.50
CA ASP A 86 -12.19 5.71 9.58
C ASP A 86 -11.22 4.62 10.07
N LEU A 87 -10.23 4.95 10.91
CA LEU A 87 -9.39 3.93 11.56
C LEU A 87 -10.18 3.15 12.62
N ASP A 88 -11.00 3.84 13.43
CA ASP A 88 -11.85 3.19 14.43
C ASP A 88 -12.91 2.31 13.76
N ARG A 89 -13.49 2.79 12.65
CA ARG A 89 -14.43 2.02 11.82
C ARG A 89 -13.76 0.83 11.16
N ALA A 90 -12.52 0.95 10.69
CA ALA A 90 -11.75 -0.16 10.16
C ALA A 90 -11.49 -1.24 11.22
N ASP A 91 -11.06 -0.84 12.43
CA ASP A 91 -10.85 -1.75 13.55
C ASP A 91 -12.13 -2.52 13.90
N ALA A 92 -13.24 -1.81 14.04
CA ALA A 92 -14.55 -2.41 14.33
C ALA A 92 -15.00 -3.38 13.22
N HIS A 93 -14.86 -2.98 11.95
CA HIS A 93 -15.21 -3.81 10.79
C HIS A 93 -14.44 -5.12 10.79
N PHE A 94 -13.11 -5.05 10.86
CA PHE A 94 -12.26 -6.25 10.80
C PHE A 94 -12.47 -7.16 12.02
N ARG A 95 -12.58 -6.62 13.23
CA ARG A 95 -12.90 -7.41 14.43
C ARG A 95 -14.25 -8.11 14.32
N SER A 96 -15.28 -7.43 13.80
CA SER A 96 -16.61 -8.03 13.61
C SER A 96 -16.60 -9.16 12.58
N GLY A 97 -15.72 -9.09 11.57
CA GLY A 97 -15.44 -10.16 10.61
C GLY A 97 -14.52 -11.27 11.13
N GLY A 98 -14.20 -11.28 12.43
CA GLY A 98 -13.35 -12.30 13.06
C GLY A 98 -11.85 -12.14 12.78
N ARG A 99 -11.42 -10.99 12.26
CA ARG A 99 -10.02 -10.71 11.93
C ARG A 99 -9.31 -10.00 13.08
N SER A 100 -8.09 -10.43 13.37
CA SER A 100 -7.24 -9.77 14.35
C SER A 100 -6.77 -8.41 13.83
N THR A 101 -6.72 -7.45 14.73
CA THR A 101 -6.24 -6.10 14.48
C THR A 101 -5.25 -5.71 15.58
N GLU A 102 -4.25 -4.92 15.21
CA GLU A 102 -3.23 -4.41 16.13
C GLU A 102 -2.97 -2.93 15.87
N TRP A 103 -2.85 -2.14 16.93
CA TRP A 103 -2.41 -0.75 16.81
C TRP A 103 -0.89 -0.70 16.94
N VAL A 104 -0.22 -0.23 15.89
CA VAL A 104 1.24 -0.21 15.79
C VAL A 104 1.78 1.21 15.72
N GLU A 105 2.96 1.42 16.30
CA GLU A 105 3.71 2.66 16.15
C GLU A 105 4.61 2.59 14.92
N ARG A 106 4.63 3.68 14.15
CA ARG A 106 5.40 3.84 12.91
C ARG A 106 6.03 5.23 12.89
N ALA A 107 7.31 5.30 12.51
CA ALA A 107 7.99 6.59 12.38
C ALA A 107 7.28 7.45 11.32
N HIS A 108 7.14 8.75 11.61
CA HIS A 108 6.50 9.75 10.73
C HIS A 108 5.02 9.52 10.45
N GLN A 109 4.38 8.54 11.09
CA GLN A 109 2.95 8.25 10.96
C GLN A 109 2.24 8.51 12.28
N GLY A 110 0.97 8.89 12.18
CA GLY A 110 0.05 8.88 13.31
C GLY A 110 -0.42 7.46 13.64
N ARG A 111 -1.61 7.38 14.25
CA ARG A 111 -2.25 6.10 14.56
C ARG A 111 -2.30 5.21 13.33
N THR A 112 -1.81 3.98 13.48
CA THR A 112 -1.72 2.99 12.41
C THR A 112 -2.33 1.68 12.89
N LEU A 113 -3.30 1.18 12.13
CA LEU A 113 -3.98 -0.09 12.38
C LEU A 113 -3.41 -1.15 11.45
N ALA A 114 -2.83 -2.21 12.00
CA ALA A 114 -2.30 -3.35 11.28
C ALA A 114 -3.28 -4.53 11.30
N ILE A 115 -3.36 -5.24 10.18
CA ILE A 115 -4.08 -6.50 9.99
C ILE A 115 -3.26 -7.43 9.08
N ALA A 116 -3.74 -8.66 8.90
CA ALA A 116 -3.35 -9.51 7.77
C ALA A 116 -4.54 -9.69 6.82
N ASP A 117 -4.31 -9.73 5.51
CA ASP A 117 -5.37 -10.03 4.53
C ASP A 117 -5.85 -11.49 4.60
N ASN A 118 -6.64 -11.93 3.61
CA ASN A 118 -7.12 -13.32 3.53
C ASN A 118 -6.01 -14.36 3.25
N LEU A 119 -4.84 -13.93 2.76
CA LEU A 119 -3.68 -14.77 2.47
C LEU A 119 -2.57 -14.66 3.53
N GLY A 120 -2.70 -13.73 4.48
CA GLY A 120 -1.69 -13.45 5.49
C GLY A 120 -0.76 -12.29 5.16
N THR A 121 -0.97 -11.56 4.06
CA THR A 121 -0.19 -10.36 3.71
C THR A 121 -0.41 -9.28 4.77
N PRO A 122 0.66 -8.70 5.36
CA PRO A 122 0.50 -7.62 6.32
C PRO A 122 0.01 -6.34 5.64
N ILE A 123 -1.12 -5.82 6.11
CA ILE A 123 -1.73 -4.58 5.62
C ILE A 123 -1.93 -3.61 6.78
N GLU A 124 -1.65 -2.34 6.53
CA GLU A 124 -1.82 -1.25 7.47
C GLU A 124 -2.79 -0.19 6.94
N PHE A 125 -3.43 0.50 7.87
CA PHE A 125 -4.27 1.67 7.62
C PHE A 125 -3.82 2.82 8.51
N TYR A 126 -3.65 4.00 7.94
CA TYR A 126 -3.30 5.20 8.69
C TYR A 126 -4.04 6.43 8.13
N HIS A 127 -4.21 7.45 8.96
CA HIS A 127 -4.75 8.74 8.49
C HIS A 127 -3.67 9.82 8.36
N GLN A 128 -2.86 10.05 9.41
CA GLN A 128 -1.88 11.14 9.45
C GLN A 128 -0.45 10.66 9.19
N MET A 129 0.32 11.45 8.44
CA MET A 129 1.76 11.27 8.22
C MET A 129 2.39 12.65 8.15
N ASP A 130 3.63 12.76 8.62
CA ASP A 130 4.43 13.98 8.51
C ASP A 130 4.46 14.47 7.06
N ARG A 131 4.42 15.79 6.89
CA ARG A 131 4.49 16.43 5.57
C ARG A 131 5.81 17.14 5.40
N LEU A 132 6.41 16.93 4.24
CA LEU A 132 7.66 17.59 3.87
C LEU A 132 7.39 18.77 2.91
N PRO A 133 8.33 19.72 2.80
CA PRO A 133 8.25 20.79 1.81
C PRO A 133 8.03 20.24 0.39
N TRP A 134 7.28 21.00 -0.41
CA TRP A 134 6.94 20.59 -1.77
C TRP A 134 8.15 20.70 -2.70
N ILE A 135 8.37 19.65 -3.49
CA ILE A 135 9.45 19.56 -4.47
C ILE A 135 8.95 19.35 -5.91
N HIS A 136 7.65 19.11 -6.10
CA HIS A 136 7.09 18.75 -7.40
C HIS A 136 7.30 19.83 -8.49
N GLN A 137 7.44 21.10 -8.09
CA GLN A 137 7.76 22.22 -8.99
C GLN A 137 9.24 22.66 -8.94
N GLN A 138 10.08 21.95 -8.18
CA GLN A 138 11.53 22.19 -8.19
C GLN A 138 12.16 21.46 -9.39
N TYR A 139 11.89 21.97 -10.59
CA TYR A 139 12.24 21.31 -11.87
C TYR A 139 13.73 20.95 -12.00
N ALA A 140 14.62 21.67 -11.33
CA ALA A 140 16.05 21.35 -11.29
C ALA A 140 16.37 19.95 -10.68
N LEU A 141 15.44 19.38 -9.90
CA LEU A 141 15.56 18.04 -9.30
C LEU A 141 15.14 16.92 -10.27
N TYR A 142 14.47 17.24 -11.38
CA TYR A 142 14.00 16.28 -12.40
C TYR A 142 15.11 15.97 -13.40
N ARG A 143 16.12 15.23 -12.93
CA ARG A 143 17.21 14.71 -13.77
C ARG A 143 16.91 13.25 -14.12
N GLY A 144 16.87 12.94 -15.41
CA GLY A 144 16.55 11.60 -15.90
C GLY A 144 15.08 11.21 -15.71
N VAL A 145 14.81 9.91 -15.66
CA VAL A 145 13.48 9.36 -15.39
C VAL A 145 13.34 9.20 -13.89
N LYS A 146 12.38 9.91 -13.27
CA LYS A 146 12.12 9.85 -11.83
C LYS A 146 10.69 9.41 -11.52
N PRO A 147 10.50 8.54 -10.52
CA PRO A 147 9.17 8.22 -10.00
C PRO A 147 8.46 9.48 -9.52
N LEU A 148 7.22 9.66 -9.97
CA LEU A 148 6.39 10.80 -9.57
C LEU A 148 5.56 10.47 -8.31
N ARG A 149 4.96 9.28 -8.28
CA ARG A 149 4.08 8.80 -7.21
C ARG A 149 4.20 7.29 -7.05
N ILE A 150 3.86 6.78 -5.88
CA ILE A 150 3.42 5.38 -5.79
C ILE A 150 2.02 5.27 -6.38
N ASP A 151 1.80 4.25 -7.20
CA ASP A 151 0.51 4.06 -7.87
C ASP A 151 -0.26 2.88 -7.27
N HIS A 152 0.32 1.69 -7.29
CA HIS A 152 -0.35 0.47 -6.85
C HIS A 152 0.64 -0.57 -6.32
N CYS A 153 0.09 -1.65 -5.77
CA CYS A 153 0.80 -2.88 -5.45
C CYS A 153 0.17 -4.04 -6.23
N ASN A 154 0.90 -5.13 -6.37
CA ASN A 154 0.41 -6.37 -6.97
C ASN A 154 0.80 -7.54 -6.05
N LEU A 155 -0.15 -8.41 -5.74
CA LEU A 155 0.01 -9.55 -4.85
C LEU A 155 -0.29 -10.85 -5.59
N PHE A 156 0.57 -11.86 -5.36
CA PHE A 156 0.25 -13.21 -5.79
C PHE A 156 -0.81 -13.81 -4.86
N SER A 157 -1.87 -14.35 -5.47
CA SER A 157 -2.95 -15.04 -4.76
C SER A 157 -3.09 -16.48 -5.24
N THR A 158 -3.31 -17.39 -4.29
CA THR A 158 -3.68 -18.78 -4.58
C THR A 158 -5.19 -18.94 -4.82
N ASP A 159 -5.99 -17.92 -4.51
CA ASP A 159 -7.43 -17.86 -4.72
C ASP A 159 -7.88 -16.41 -4.98
N VAL A 160 -7.86 -16.02 -6.26
CA VAL A 160 -8.16 -14.64 -6.68
C VAL A 160 -9.62 -14.27 -6.40
N ASP A 161 -10.55 -15.24 -6.46
CA ASP A 161 -11.96 -15.02 -6.14
C ASP A 161 -12.10 -14.59 -4.66
N ALA A 162 -11.43 -15.30 -3.75
CA ALA A 162 -11.43 -14.98 -2.33
C ALA A 162 -10.73 -13.65 -2.02
N SER A 163 -9.62 -13.35 -2.70
CA SER A 163 -8.92 -12.06 -2.56
C SER A 163 -9.77 -10.89 -3.06
N ALA A 164 -10.42 -11.03 -4.22
CA ALA A 164 -11.32 -10.01 -4.75
C ALA A 164 -12.49 -9.76 -3.78
N ALA A 165 -13.10 -10.83 -3.25
CA ALA A 165 -14.15 -10.72 -2.23
C ALA A 165 -13.66 -9.98 -0.98
N PHE A 166 -12.45 -10.29 -0.50
CA PHE A 166 -11.86 -9.65 0.68
C PHE A 166 -11.67 -8.14 0.49
N TYR A 167 -11.03 -7.70 -0.60
CA TYR A 167 -10.81 -6.27 -0.84
C TYR A 167 -12.11 -5.52 -1.16
N SER A 168 -13.08 -6.18 -1.81
CA SER A 168 -14.38 -5.59 -2.09
C SER A 168 -15.23 -5.34 -0.85
N ASP A 169 -15.11 -6.18 0.19
CA ASP A 169 -15.84 -6.06 1.45
C ASP A 169 -15.66 -4.68 2.12
N PHE A 170 -14.46 -4.11 2.04
CA PHE A 170 -14.18 -2.75 2.55
C PHE A 170 -14.05 -1.69 1.45
N GLY A 171 -14.58 -1.96 0.25
CA GLY A 171 -14.90 -0.95 -0.74
C GLY A 171 -13.98 -0.86 -1.95
N PHE A 172 -13.00 -1.73 -2.13
CA PHE A 172 -12.27 -1.78 -3.40
C PHE A 172 -13.17 -2.31 -4.52
N ARG A 173 -13.10 -1.69 -5.70
CA ARG A 173 -13.93 -2.07 -6.83
C ARG A 173 -13.06 -2.62 -7.95
N VAL A 174 -13.46 -3.76 -8.50
CA VAL A 174 -12.80 -4.36 -9.65
C VAL A 174 -13.03 -3.47 -10.87
N THR A 175 -11.96 -3.07 -11.55
CA THR A 175 -11.98 -2.29 -12.79
C THR A 175 -11.76 -3.19 -14.00
N GLU A 176 -10.78 -4.09 -13.90
CA GLU A 176 -10.41 -5.08 -14.89
C GLU A 176 -10.22 -6.44 -14.21
N TYR A 177 -10.48 -7.53 -14.94
CA TYR A 177 -10.24 -8.88 -14.47
C TYR A 177 -9.99 -9.82 -15.64
N THR A 178 -9.40 -10.97 -15.31
CA THR A 178 -9.26 -12.09 -16.24
C THR A 178 -9.84 -13.33 -15.60
N GLU A 179 -10.54 -14.11 -16.42
CA GLU A 179 -11.20 -15.36 -16.02
C GLU A 179 -10.70 -16.53 -16.85
N ASP A 180 -10.75 -17.71 -16.25
CA ASP A 180 -10.51 -18.98 -16.91
C ASP A 180 -11.79 -19.41 -17.67
N GLU A 181 -11.66 -19.74 -18.95
CA GLU A 181 -12.81 -20.02 -19.83
C GLU A 181 -13.60 -21.27 -19.38
N ASP A 182 -12.90 -22.29 -18.86
CA ASP A 182 -13.50 -23.57 -18.47
C ASP A 182 -14.19 -23.50 -17.10
N THR A 183 -13.53 -22.86 -16.12
CA THR A 183 -13.98 -22.83 -14.72
C THR A 183 -14.71 -21.56 -14.33
N GLY A 184 -14.55 -20.47 -15.10
CA GLY A 184 -15.07 -19.14 -14.77
C GLY A 184 -14.43 -18.51 -13.53
N ARG A 185 -13.30 -19.06 -13.04
CA ARG A 185 -12.57 -18.52 -11.89
C ARG A 185 -11.67 -17.38 -12.30
N LEU A 186 -11.49 -16.40 -11.40
CA LEU A 186 -10.52 -15.34 -11.63
C LEU A 186 -9.09 -15.88 -11.55
N TRP A 187 -8.22 -15.42 -12.45
CA TRP A 187 -6.77 -15.63 -12.35
C TRP A 187 -5.98 -14.31 -12.24
N ALA A 188 -6.63 -13.16 -12.43
CA ALA A 188 -6.16 -11.85 -12.00
C ALA A 188 -7.33 -10.85 -11.88
N ALA A 189 -7.24 -9.89 -10.95
CA ALA A 189 -8.22 -8.82 -10.77
C ALA A 189 -7.55 -7.52 -10.34
N TRP A 190 -7.90 -6.40 -10.96
CA TRP A 190 -7.37 -5.06 -10.65
C TRP A 190 -8.41 -4.25 -9.91
N MET A 191 -8.06 -3.71 -8.73
CA MET A 191 -9.04 -3.11 -7.81
C MET A 191 -8.63 -1.73 -7.31
N HIS A 192 -9.56 -0.76 -7.31
CA HIS A 192 -9.25 0.65 -7.02
C HIS A 192 -10.04 1.28 -5.88
N ARG A 193 -9.46 2.35 -5.34
CA ARG A 193 -10.09 3.38 -4.50
C ARG A 193 -9.84 4.80 -5.02
N LYS A 194 -8.64 5.08 -5.54
CA LYS A 194 -8.18 6.45 -5.89
C LYS A 194 -8.67 7.00 -7.24
N GLY A 195 -9.52 6.26 -7.95
CA GLY A 195 -10.08 6.67 -9.26
C GLY A 195 -9.20 6.36 -10.47
N GLY A 196 -8.02 5.75 -10.29
CA GLY A 196 -7.24 5.12 -11.37
C GLY A 196 -7.73 3.69 -11.67
N VAL A 197 -6.94 2.91 -12.43
CA VAL A 197 -7.23 1.50 -12.72
C VAL A 197 -7.20 0.66 -11.44
N HIS A 198 -6.16 0.79 -10.62
CA HIS A 198 -6.03 0.03 -9.37
C HIS A 198 -5.15 0.71 -8.34
N ASP A 199 -5.37 0.34 -7.09
CA ASP A 199 -4.47 0.54 -5.95
C ASP A 199 -3.84 -0.80 -5.53
N ILE A 200 -4.53 -1.91 -5.82
CA ILE A 200 -4.09 -3.29 -5.59
C ILE A 200 -4.55 -4.18 -6.74
N ALA A 201 -3.72 -5.16 -7.10
CA ALA A 201 -3.99 -6.18 -8.10
C ALA A 201 -3.48 -7.55 -7.65
#